data_AF-A0A8T4N8N0-F1
#
_entry.id   AF-A0A8T4N8N0-F1
#
_cell.length_a   1.000
_cell.length_b   1.000
_cell.length_c   1.000
_cell.angle_alpha   90.00
_cell.angle_beta   90.00
_cell.angle_gamma   90.00
#
_symmetry.space_group_name_H-M   'P 1'
#
loop_
_entity.id
_entity.type
_entity.pdbx_description
1 polymer ?
#
loop_
_entity_poly.entity_id
_entity_poly.type
_entity_poly.pdbx_seq_one_letter_code
_entity_poly.pdbx_strand_id
1 'polypeptide(L)'
;MKPEKIKYKNQREVLKKFLNFIEPFLKKYGNEIKEAYLWGSLVEGTFGLYKKEYMGQIGSDVDLVVFLKKDSDIPSEWKSLNTKKSWFSLYKEKDFRVFRYMKNPHKVDLIVVNKNKTPPINKDFKRVR
;
A
#
# COMPACT_ATOMS: atom_id res chain seq x y z
N MET A 1 -4.48 -21.67 -7.29
CA MET A 1 -3.71 -21.66 -6.03
C MET A 1 -2.64 -20.57 -6.11
N LYS A 2 -2.41 -19.80 -5.04
CA LYS A 2 -1.35 -18.78 -5.00
C LYS A 2 0.03 -19.48 -4.95
N PRO A 3 1.02 -19.09 -5.79
CA PRO A 3 2.34 -19.71 -5.77
C PRO A 3 3.06 -19.48 -4.45
N GLU A 4 3.99 -20.38 -4.14
CA GLU A 4 4.90 -20.22 -3.02
C GLU A 4 5.73 -18.95 -3.16
N LYS A 5 6.00 -18.29 -2.03
CA LYS A 5 6.71 -17.02 -1.96
C LYS A 5 8.09 -17.21 -1.34
N ILE A 6 9.13 -16.79 -2.07
CA ILE A 6 10.50 -16.65 -1.59
C ILE A 6 10.62 -15.30 -0.87
N LYS A 7 10.68 -15.34 0.46
CA LYS A 7 10.81 -14.13 1.29
C LYS A 7 12.19 -13.49 1.09
N TYR A 8 12.25 -12.16 1.06
CA TYR A 8 13.55 -11.47 1.14
C TYR A 8 14.20 -11.72 2.50
N LYS A 9 15.53 -11.91 2.52
CA LYS A 9 16.26 -12.17 3.77
C LYS A 9 16.20 -10.99 4.74
N ASN A 10 16.24 -9.75 4.24
CA ASN A 10 16.32 -8.54 5.06
C ASN A 10 15.01 -7.74 5.11
N GLN A 11 13.97 -8.30 5.72
CA GLN A 11 12.62 -7.68 5.78
C GLN A 11 12.63 -6.27 6.38
N ARG A 12 13.47 -6.02 7.39
CA ARG A 12 13.61 -4.70 8.02
C ARG A 12 14.11 -3.64 7.04
N GLU A 13 15.07 -4.00 6.20
CA GLU A 13 15.60 -3.11 5.17
C GLU A 13 14.57 -2.82 4.07
N VAL A 14 13.82 -3.85 3.63
CA VAL A 14 12.73 -3.66 2.65
C VAL A 14 11.73 -2.64 3.19
N LEU A 15 11.27 -2.82 4.44
CA LEU A 15 10.35 -1.90 5.09
C LEU A 15 10.93 -0.49 5.20
N LYS A 16 12.19 -0.34 5.63
CA LYS A 16 12.85 0.98 5.69
C LYS A 16 12.91 1.67 4.32
N LYS A 17 13.27 0.93 3.26
CA LYS A 17 13.30 1.46 1.89
C LYS A 17 11.91 1.86 1.41
N PHE A 18 10.88 1.09 1.75
CA PHE A 18 9.51 1.44 1.42
C PHE A 18 9.06 2.70 2.16
N LEU A 19 9.38 2.85 3.45
CA LEU A 19 9.07 4.07 4.21
C LEU A 19 9.69 5.32 3.58
N ASN A 20 10.95 5.23 3.13
CA ASN A 20 11.59 6.33 2.41
C ASN A 20 10.92 6.60 1.04
N PHE A 21 10.46 5.55 0.35
CA PHE A 21 9.75 5.66 -0.92
C PHE A 21 8.39 6.37 -0.79
N ILE A 22 7.65 6.14 0.31
CA ILE A 22 6.33 6.77 0.52
C ILE A 22 6.40 8.17 1.12
N GLU A 23 7.52 8.56 1.69
CA GLU A 23 7.66 9.85 2.38
C GLU A 23 7.27 11.05 1.50
N PRO A 24 7.72 11.17 0.22
CA PRO A 24 7.30 12.27 -0.65
C PRO A 24 5.79 12.28 -0.93
N PHE A 25 5.17 11.10 -1.08
CA PHE A 25 3.72 10.97 -1.25
C PHE A 25 2.96 11.49 -0.02
N LEU A 26 3.40 11.08 1.17
CA LEU A 26 2.79 11.53 2.43
C LEU A 26 3.00 13.02 2.69
N LYS A 27 4.11 13.60 2.23
CA LYS A 27 4.34 15.06 2.27
C LYS A 27 3.42 15.80 1.30
N LYS A 28 3.34 15.34 0.04
CA LYS A 28 2.51 15.93 -1.02
C LYS A 28 1.03 16.01 -0.62
N TYR A 29 0.49 14.92 -0.09
CA TYR A 29 -0.94 14.82 0.27
C TYR A 29 -1.18 14.98 1.78
N GLY A 30 -0.27 15.67 2.46
CA GLY A 30 -0.30 15.77 3.91
C GLY A 30 -1.47 16.59 4.47
N ASN A 31 -2.08 17.43 3.64
CA ASN A 31 -3.23 18.25 4.00
C ASN A 31 -4.54 17.48 3.91
N GLU A 32 -4.60 16.45 3.08
CA GLU A 32 -5.77 15.61 2.83
C GLU A 32 -5.75 14.35 3.69
N ILE A 33 -4.56 13.80 3.94
CA ILE A 33 -4.38 12.55 4.69
C ILE A 33 -4.39 12.84 6.20
N LYS A 34 -5.35 12.22 6.90
CA LYS A 34 -5.42 12.17 8.36
C LYS A 34 -4.42 11.16 8.92
N GLU A 35 -4.47 9.92 8.42
CA GLU A 35 -3.66 8.80 8.88
C GLU A 35 -3.32 7.88 7.70
N ALA A 36 -2.17 7.22 7.77
CA ALA A 36 -1.79 6.21 6.81
C ALA A 36 -1.18 4.99 7.49
N TYR A 37 -1.48 3.81 6.96
CA TYR A 37 -1.05 2.53 7.50
C TYR A 37 -0.53 1.63 6.39
N LEU A 38 0.47 0.83 6.74
CA LEU A 38 0.87 -0.34 5.96
C LEU A 38 0.20 -1.58 6.49
N TRP A 39 -0.14 -2.47 5.57
CA TRP A 39 -0.73 -3.77 5.89
C TRP A 39 -0.10 -4.90 5.06
N GLY A 40 -0.39 -6.13 5.47
CA GLY A 40 -0.01 -7.35 4.77
C GLY A 40 1.47 -7.70 4.87
N SER A 41 1.96 -8.34 3.81
CA SER A 41 3.23 -9.07 3.87
C SER A 41 4.46 -8.22 4.17
N LEU A 42 4.42 -6.92 3.89
CA LEU A 42 5.52 -6.00 4.16
C LEU A 42 5.74 -5.77 5.66
N VAL A 43 4.65 -5.67 6.42
CA VAL A 43 4.70 -5.44 7.88
C VAL A 43 4.82 -6.75 8.66
N GLU A 44 4.26 -7.85 8.13
CA GLU A 44 4.38 -9.20 8.68
C GLU A 44 5.77 -9.83 8.49
N GLY A 45 6.67 -9.19 7.74
CA GLY A 45 8.00 -9.74 7.44
C GLY A 45 7.95 -10.97 6.53
N THR A 46 6.94 -11.05 5.66
CA THR A 46 6.83 -12.12 4.66
C THR A 46 7.01 -11.61 3.23
N PHE A 47 7.42 -10.37 3.03
CA PHE A 47 7.54 -9.73 1.71
C PHE A 47 8.56 -10.45 0.83
N GLY A 48 8.24 -10.63 -0.45
CA GLY A 48 9.12 -11.42 -1.32
C GLY A 48 8.57 -11.63 -2.72
N LEU A 49 9.21 -12.54 -3.44
CA LEU A 49 8.90 -12.89 -4.83
C LEU A 49 8.11 -14.20 -4.88
N TYR A 50 7.22 -14.34 -5.85
CA TYR A 50 6.56 -15.61 -6.11
C TYR A 50 7.50 -16.52 -6.92
N LYS A 51 7.47 -17.83 -6.67
CA LYS A 51 8.24 -18.82 -7.46
C LYS A 51 7.85 -18.82 -8.94
N LYS A 52 6.61 -18.42 -9.24
CA LYS A 52 6.06 -18.19 -10.58
C LYS A 52 5.20 -16.95 -10.54
N GLU A 53 5.12 -16.22 -11.65
CA GLU A 53 4.25 -15.06 -11.78
C GLU A 53 2.80 -15.42 -11.43
N TYR A 54 2.13 -14.54 -10.70
CA TYR A 54 0.74 -14.71 -10.28
C TYR A 54 -0.05 -13.46 -10.60
N MET A 55 -1.05 -13.57 -11.49
CA MET A 55 -1.91 -12.46 -11.90
C MET A 55 -1.13 -11.21 -12.38
N GLY A 56 -0.09 -11.39 -13.19
CA GLY A 56 0.72 -10.25 -13.66
C GLY A 56 1.77 -9.76 -12.68
N GLN A 57 1.92 -10.42 -11.52
CA GLN A 57 2.80 -9.98 -10.44
C GLN A 57 3.91 -10.99 -10.19
N ILE A 58 5.15 -10.49 -10.12
CA ILE A 58 6.34 -11.31 -9.82
C ILE A 58 6.57 -11.48 -8.31
N GLY A 59 5.86 -10.72 -7.47
CA GLY A 59 6.07 -10.70 -6.03
C GLY A 59 4.94 -10.02 -5.29
N SER A 60 5.17 -9.79 -4.00
CA SER A 60 4.20 -9.20 -3.09
C SER A 60 3.82 -7.78 -3.53
N ASP A 61 2.54 -7.46 -3.45
CA ASP A 61 2.02 -6.10 -3.47
C ASP A 61 2.23 -5.42 -2.11
N VAL A 62 2.16 -4.08 -2.12
CA VAL A 62 2.17 -3.27 -0.91
C VAL A 62 0.82 -2.59 -0.74
N ASP A 63 0.16 -2.89 0.37
CA ASP A 63 -1.10 -2.28 0.75
C ASP A 63 -0.85 -1.02 1.58
N LEU A 64 -1.05 0.16 0.98
CA LEU A 64 -1.04 1.44 1.68
C LEU A 64 -2.49 1.88 1.93
N VAL A 65 -2.91 1.82 3.19
CA VAL A 65 -4.24 2.23 3.63
C VAL A 65 -4.21 3.67 4.09
N VAL A 66 -5.07 4.50 3.52
CA VAL A 66 -5.13 5.95 3.76
C VAL A 66 -6.51 6.35 4.25
N PHE A 67 -6.51 7.16 5.30
CA PHE A 67 -7.67 7.84 5.84
C PHE A 67 -7.57 9.31 5.48
N LEU A 68 -8.57 9.83 4.78
CA LEU A 68 -8.67 11.25 4.50
C LEU A 68 -9.26 11.98 5.70
N LYS A 69 -8.93 13.26 5.86
CA LYS A 69 -9.61 14.13 6.83
C LYS A 69 -11.09 14.26 6.43
N LYS A 70 -11.95 14.51 7.41
CA LYS A 70 -13.41 14.52 7.26
C LYS A 70 -13.87 15.39 6.07
N ASP A 71 -13.30 16.59 6.01
CA ASP A 71 -13.69 17.63 5.05
C ASP A 71 -12.76 17.70 3.83
N SER A 72 -11.83 16.76 3.68
CA SER A 72 -10.95 16.69 2.51
C SER A 72 -11.57 15.88 1.38
N ASP A 73 -11.41 16.36 0.15
CA ASP A 73 -11.76 15.60 -1.04
C ASP A 73 -10.66 14.61 -1.41
N ILE A 74 -11.00 13.65 -2.27
CA ILE A 74 -10.02 12.76 -2.87
C ILE A 74 -9.20 13.60 -3.85
N PRO A 75 -7.85 13.60 -3.75
CA PRO A 75 -7.02 14.34 -4.69
C PRO A 75 -7.36 13.99 -6.15
N SER A 76 -7.47 15.01 -7.01
CA SER A 76 -7.95 14.84 -8.39
C SER A 76 -7.00 13.98 -9.25
N GLU A 77 -5.74 13.88 -8.85
CA GLU A 77 -4.73 13.03 -9.49
C GLU A 77 -4.92 11.55 -9.15
N TRP A 78 -5.70 11.22 -8.13
CA TRP A 78 -5.98 9.85 -7.73
C TRP A 78 -7.09 9.27 -8.59
N LYS A 79 -6.72 8.32 -9.47
CA LYS A 79 -7.67 7.67 -10.36
C LYS A 79 -8.26 6.44 -9.69
N SER A 80 -9.58 6.38 -9.57
CA SER A 80 -10.31 5.19 -9.11
C SER A 80 -9.98 3.97 -9.99
N LEU A 81 -9.78 2.81 -9.36
CA LEU A 81 -9.61 1.52 -10.03
C LEU A 81 -10.91 0.71 -10.10
N ASN A 82 -12.06 1.34 -9.85
CA ASN A 82 -13.40 0.73 -9.86
C ASN A 82 -13.58 -0.49 -8.94
N THR A 83 -12.64 -0.70 -8.01
CA THR A 83 -12.76 -1.70 -6.95
C THR A 83 -13.32 -1.00 -5.73
N LYS A 84 -14.61 -1.22 -5.45
CA LYS A 84 -15.31 -0.71 -4.28
C LYS A 84 -15.67 -1.86 -3.36
N LYS A 85 -15.29 -1.72 -2.09
CA LYS A 85 -15.74 -2.60 -1.00
C LYS A 85 -16.56 -1.77 -0.01
N SER A 86 -17.19 -2.43 0.96
CA SER A 86 -18.06 -1.78 1.95
C SER A 86 -17.38 -0.65 2.72
N TRP A 87 -16.07 -0.76 2.96
CA TRP A 87 -15.30 0.20 3.76
C TRP A 87 -14.13 0.87 3.04
N PHE A 88 -13.80 0.50 1.79
CA PHE A 88 -12.72 1.14 1.03
C PHE A 88 -12.97 1.17 -0.47
N SER A 89 -12.19 2.01 -1.15
CA SER A 89 -12.06 2.04 -2.61
C SER A 89 -10.57 2.05 -3.00
N LEU A 90 -10.21 1.39 -4.11
CA LEU A 90 -8.85 1.39 -4.62
C LEU A 90 -8.61 2.55 -5.58
N TYR A 91 -7.45 3.18 -5.42
CA TYR A 91 -6.97 4.27 -6.25
C TYR A 91 -5.58 3.98 -6.80
N LYS A 92 -5.18 4.73 -7.82
CA LYS A 92 -3.80 4.86 -8.26
C LYS A 92 -3.41 6.33 -8.30
N GLU A 93 -2.19 6.62 -7.86
CA GLU A 93 -1.51 7.89 -8.09
C GLU A 93 -0.40 7.61 -9.13
N LYS A 94 -0.16 8.53 -10.07
CA LYS A 94 0.66 8.25 -11.26
C LYS A 94 2.13 8.06 -10.89
N ASP A 95 2.63 8.88 -9.97
CA ASP A 95 4.03 8.91 -9.56
C ASP A 95 4.31 7.90 -8.43
N PHE A 96 3.25 7.41 -7.77
CA PHE A 96 3.30 6.50 -6.64
C PHE A 96 2.58 5.17 -6.95
N ARG A 97 3.20 4.31 -7.77
CA ARG A 97 2.58 3.06 -8.21
C ARG A 97 3.45 1.81 -8.12
N VAL A 98 4.76 1.97 -8.21
CA VAL A 98 5.70 0.84 -8.24
C VAL A 98 6.86 1.11 -7.31
N PHE A 99 6.92 0.34 -6.23
CA PHE A 99 8.10 0.27 -5.38
C PHE A 99 9.08 -0.74 -5.97
N ARG A 100 10.37 -0.36 -6.10
CA ARG A 100 11.41 -1.28 -6.59
C ARG A 100 12.35 -1.66 -5.46
N TYR A 101 12.47 -2.96 -5.18
CA TYR A 101 13.47 -3.50 -4.26
C TYR A 101 14.33 -4.54 -4.98
N MET A 102 15.66 -4.36 -4.94
CA MET A 102 16.61 -5.18 -5.71
C MET A 102 16.24 -5.33 -7.19
N LYS A 103 15.83 -4.21 -7.83
CA LYS A 103 15.33 -4.12 -9.22
C LYS A 103 13.97 -4.77 -9.48
N ASN A 104 13.42 -5.56 -8.55
CA ASN A 104 12.12 -6.20 -8.69
C ASN A 104 10.98 -5.19 -8.45
N PRO A 105 10.04 -5.01 -9.40
CA PRO A 105 8.87 -4.18 -9.19
C PRO A 105 7.86 -4.84 -8.25
N HIS A 106 7.35 -4.04 -7.31
CA HIS A 106 6.26 -4.36 -6.41
C HIS A 106 5.18 -3.29 -6.58
N LYS A 107 3.97 -3.72 -6.90
CA LYS A 107 2.83 -2.81 -7.06
C LYS A 107 2.45 -2.24 -5.69
N VAL A 108 2.10 -0.96 -5.66
CA VAL A 108 1.51 -0.33 -4.47
C VAL A 108 0.02 -0.12 -4.71
N ASP A 109 -0.80 -0.68 -3.84
CA ASP A 109 -2.24 -0.50 -3.83
C ASP A 109 -2.59 0.60 -2.81
N LEU A 110 -3.13 1.70 -3.34
CA LEU A 110 -3.62 2.82 -2.54
C LEU A 110 -5.08 2.57 -2.17
N ILE A 111 -5.28 2.13 -0.92
CA ILE A 111 -6.58 1.78 -0.35
C ILE A 111 -7.09 3.01 0.41
N VAL A 112 -8.12 3.66 -0.11
CA VAL A 112 -8.73 4.82 0.54
C VAL A 112 -9.97 4.37 1.30
N VAL A 113 -9.96 4.59 2.62
CA VAL A 113 -11.09 4.24 3.49
C VAL A 113 -12.25 5.19 3.22
N ASN A 114 -13.45 4.63 3.01
CA ASN A 114 -14.64 5.43 2.76
C ASN A 114 -14.95 6.29 4.00
N LYS A 115 -15.34 7.56 3.78
CA LYS A 115 -15.74 8.46 4.87
C LYS A 115 -16.83 7.80 5.72
N ASN A 116 -16.72 7.93 7.04
CA ASN A 116 -17.64 7.34 8.04
C ASN A 116 -17.64 5.80 8.13
N LYS A 117 -16.63 5.12 7.59
CA LYS A 117 -16.43 3.68 7.79
C LYS A 117 -15.18 3.42 8.62
N THR A 118 -15.30 2.48 9.54
CA THR A 118 -14.16 1.95 10.29
C THR A 118 -13.68 0.69 9.57
N PRO A 119 -12.40 0.62 9.15
CA PRO A 119 -11.86 -0.63 8.67
C PRO A 119 -11.82 -1.65 9.81
N PRO A 120 -11.76 -2.94 9.50
CA PRO A 120 -11.43 -3.96 10.49
C PRO A 120 -9.93 -3.84 10.85
N ILE A 121 -9.55 -2.78 11.57
CA ILE A 121 -8.18 -2.59 12.03
C ILE A 121 -7.88 -3.67 13.07
N ASN A 122 -7.00 -4.60 12.73
CA ASN A 122 -6.48 -5.62 13.63
C ASN A 122 -4.97 -5.36 13.90
N LYS A 123 -4.28 -6.31 14.55
CA LYS A 123 -2.85 -6.19 14.91
C LYS A 123 -1.88 -6.09 13.71
N ASP A 124 -2.37 -6.25 12.48
CA ASP A 124 -1.52 -6.34 11.29
C ASP A 124 -1.28 -4.97 10.63
N PHE A 125 -1.84 -3.89 11.18
CA PHE A 125 -1.64 -2.54 10.66
C PHE A 125 -0.44 -1.85 11.31
N LYS A 126 0.47 -1.32 10.50
CA LYS A 126 1.57 -0.45 10.96
C LYS A 126 1.29 1.00 10.56
N ARG A 127 1.07 1.89 11.53
CA ARG A 127 0.92 3.33 11.28
C ARG A 127 2.21 3.92 10.71
N VAL A 128 2.08 4.74 9.67
CA VAL A 128 3.17 5.46 8.99
C VAL A 128 2.95 6.97 8.90
N ARG A 129 1.75 7.45 9.25
CA ARG A 129 1.39 8.87 9.43
C ARG A 129 0.23 8.98 10.42
#